data_AF-A0A7C4JMJ9-F1
#
_entry.id   AF-A0A7C4JMJ9-F1
#
_cell.length_a   1.000
_cell.length_b   1.000
_cell.length_c   1.000
_cell.angle_alpha   90.00
_cell.angle_beta   90.00
_cell.angle_gamma   90.00
#
_symmetry.space_group_name_H-M   'P 1'
#
loop_
_entity.id
_entity.type
_entity.pdbx_description
1 polymer ?
#
loop_
_entity_poly.entity_id
_entity_poly.type
_entity_poly.pdbx_seq_one_letter_code
_entity_poly.pdbx_strand_id
1 'polypeptide(L)' 'MEKSVKELYREWMTHRDMEEVGYHSFVKLICDDCGYRWADYVKATPPPCPRCGSYEVYEYETISVG' A
#
# COMPACT_ATOMS: atom_id res chain seq x y z
N MET A 1 27.53 -2.35 9.41
CA MET A 1 26.63 -1.30 8.92
C MET A 1 25.23 -1.87 8.93
N GLU A 2 24.38 -1.41 9.84
CA GLU A 2 22.96 -1.78 9.84
C GLU A 2 22.26 -1.05 8.69
N LYS A 3 21.39 -1.74 7.97
CA LYS A 3 20.58 -1.15 6.89
C LYS A 3 19.56 -0.19 7.49
N SER A 4 19.31 0.92 6.81
CA SER A 4 18.25 1.85 7.21
C SER A 4 16.86 1.24 6.97
N VAL A 5 15.87 1.67 7.76
CA VAL A 5 14.45 1.27 7.59
C VAL A 5 13.96 1.49 6.15
N LYS A 6 14.47 2.54 5.49
CA LYS A 6 14.14 2.87 4.09
C LYS A 6 14.70 1.85 3.09
N GLU A 7 15.88 1.32 3.35
CA GLU A 7 16.48 0.26 2.52
C GLU A 7 15.76 -1.06 2.71
N LEU A 8 15.41 -1.41 3.96
CA LEU A 8 14.60 -2.59 4.26
C LEU A 8 13.23 -2.52 3.59
N TYR A 9 12.58 -1.34 3.58
CA TYR A 9 11.30 -1.14 2.90
C TYR A 9 11.42 -1.29 1.38
N ARG A 10 12.50 -0.77 0.76
CA ARG A 10 12.74 -0.94 -0.69
C ARG A 10 13.01 -2.38 -1.07
N GLU A 11 13.81 -3.08 -0.27
CA GLU A 11 14.08 -4.51 -0.46
C GLU A 11 12.79 -5.33 -0.34
N TRP A 12 11.97 -5.05 0.68
CA TRP A 12 10.66 -5.68 0.82
C TRP A 12 9.74 -5.43 -0.38
N MET A 13 9.65 -4.18 -0.88
CA MET A 13 8.87 -3.88 -2.08
C MET A 13 9.38 -4.64 -3.31
N THR A 14 10.71 -4.72 -3.48
CA THR A 14 11.33 -5.40 -4.62
C THR A 14 11.10 -6.91 -4.58
N HIS A 15 11.18 -7.52 -3.39
CA HIS A 15 10.89 -8.95 -3.21
C HIS A 15 9.41 -9.28 -3.43
N ARG A 16 8.50 -8.43 -2.94
CA ARG A 16 7.06 -8.54 -3.20
C ARG A 16 6.73 -8.44 -4.69
N ASP A 17 7.40 -7.55 -5.42
CA ASP A 17 7.20 -7.37 -6.88
C ASP A 17 7.69 -8.56 -7.72
N MET A 18 8.70 -9.32 -7.25
CA MET A 18 9.29 -10.42 -8.01
C MET A 18 8.65 -11.79 -7.74
N GLU A 19 8.10 -12.03 -6.56
CA GLU A 19 7.55 -13.35 -6.20
C GLU A 19 6.01 -13.44 -6.26
N GLU A 20 5.27 -12.32 -6.18
CA GLU A 20 3.81 -12.33 -6.02
C GLU A 20 3.06 -11.62 -7.15
N VAL A 21 3.22 -12.11 -8.37
CA VAL A 21 2.42 -11.65 -9.53
C VAL A 21 0.98 -12.19 -9.40
N GLY A 22 0.13 -11.52 -8.60
CA GLY A 22 -1.31 -11.82 -8.57
C GLY A 22 -2.04 -11.62 -7.24
N TYR A 23 -1.33 -11.45 -6.13
CA TYR A 23 -1.97 -11.31 -4.83
C TYR A 23 -2.57 -9.92 -4.64
N HIS A 24 -3.87 -9.91 -4.35
CA HIS A 24 -4.60 -8.71 -3.97
C HIS A 24 -4.75 -8.75 -2.46
N SER A 25 -4.10 -7.82 -1.75
CA SER A 25 -4.37 -7.64 -0.34
C SER A 25 -5.65 -6.83 -0.18
N PHE A 26 -6.58 -7.33 0.62
CA PHE A 26 -7.72 -6.51 1.03
C PHE A 26 -7.26 -5.65 2.21
N VAL A 27 -7.25 -4.33 2.02
CA VAL A 27 -6.63 -3.38 2.96
C VAL A 27 -7.57 -2.20 3.21
N LYS A 28 -7.39 -1.53 4.36
CA LYS A 28 -8.00 -0.23 4.64
C LYS A 28 -7.01 0.89 4.34
N LEU A 29 -7.49 1.87 3.59
CA LEU A 29 -6.75 3.00 3.06
C LEU A 29 -7.26 4.31 3.65
N ILE A 30 -6.37 5.27 3.79
CA ILE A 30 -6.67 6.65 4.18
C ILE A 30 -5.97 7.62 3.23
N CYS A 31 -6.68 8.68 2.83
CA CYS A 31 -6.10 9.79 2.10
C CYS A 31 -5.62 10.86 3.08
N ASP A 32 -4.36 11.30 2.96
CA ASP A 32 -3.78 12.33 3.84
C ASP A 32 -4.37 13.72 3.54
N ASP A 33 -4.60 14.04 2.26
CA ASP A 33 -5.13 15.34 1.85
C ASP A 33 -6.57 15.62 2.34
N CYS A 34 -7.46 14.62 2.29
CA CYS A 34 -8.88 14.81 2.60
C CYS A 34 -9.41 13.98 3.78
N GLY A 35 -8.57 13.11 4.36
CA GLY A 35 -8.94 12.24 5.48
C GLY A 35 -9.95 11.15 5.15
N TYR A 36 -10.31 10.96 3.87
CA TYR A 36 -11.27 9.93 3.46
C TYR A 36 -10.69 8.54 3.67
N ARG A 37 -11.52 7.62 4.17
CA ARG A 37 -11.13 6.23 4.48
C ARG A 37 -12.01 5.26 3.69
N TRP A 38 -11.40 4.22 3.15
CA TRP A 38 -12.11 3.15 2.42
C TRP A 38 -11.33 1.84 2.52
N ALA A 39 -11.93 0.74 2.07
CA ALA A 39 -11.26 -0.55 1.94
C ALA A 39 -11.27 -0.98 0.47
N ASP A 40 -10.17 -1.55 0.01
CA ASP A 40 -10.01 -1.96 -1.39
C ASP A 40 -9.02 -3.14 -1.53
N TYR A 41 -9.08 -3.81 -2.66
CA TYR A 41 -8.11 -4.82 -3.08
C TYR A 41 -6.91 -4.14 -3.74
N VAL A 42 -5.80 -4.07 -3.03
CA VAL A 42 -4.57 -3.42 -3.49
C VAL A 42 -3.54 -4.46 -3.87
N LYS A 43 -3.03 -4.38 -5.11
CA LYS A 43 -1.93 -5.24 -5.58
C LYS A 43 -0.59 -4.81 -5.02
N ALA A 44 -0.17 -3.58 -5.33
CA ALA A 44 1.15 -3.05 -4.99
C ALA A 44 1.06 -1.59 -4.54
N THR A 45 0.41 -0.76 -5.36
CA THR A 45 0.27 0.68 -5.10
C THR A 45 -1.18 1.00 -4.73
N PRO A 46 -1.43 1.76 -3.65
CA PRO A 46 -2.76 2.27 -3.36
C PRO A 46 -3.30 3.07 -4.56
N PRO A 47 -4.58 2.91 -4.91
CA PRO A 47 -5.20 3.74 -5.93
C PRO A 47 -5.31 5.20 -5.45
N PRO A 48 -5.45 6.16 -6.37
CA PRO A 48 -5.77 7.53 -5.99
C PRO A 48 -7.08 7.59 -5.19
N CYS A 49 -7.19 8.58 -4.31
CA CYS A 49 -8.35 8.75 -3.46
C CYS A 49 -9.62 8.89 -4.32
N PRO A 50 -10.64 8.05 -4.13
CA PRO A 50 -11.86 8.09 -4.94
C PRO A 50 -12.71 9.35 -4.69
N ARG A 51 -12.39 10.12 -3.63
CA ARG A 51 -13.11 11.34 -3.26
C ARG A 51 -12.50 12.62 -3.83
N CYS A 52 -11.18 12.76 -3.77
CA CYS A 52 -10.48 13.99 -4.18
C CYS A 52 -9.45 13.80 -5.31
N GLY A 53 -9.18 12.55 -5.72
CA GLY A 53 -8.21 12.23 -6.77
C GLY A 53 -6.73 12.32 -6.35
N SER A 54 -6.44 12.58 -5.08
CA SER A 54 -5.07 12.64 -4.56
C SER A 54 -4.36 11.28 -4.60
N TYR A 55 -3.05 11.28 -4.83
CA TYR A 55 -2.20 10.08 -4.74
C TYR A 55 -1.56 9.92 -3.35
N GLU A 56 -1.77 10.87 -2.43
CA GLU A 56 -1.31 10.79 -1.03
C GLU A 56 -2.23 9.85 -0.23
N VAL A 57 -2.11 8.55 -0.51
CA VAL A 57 -2.94 7.49 0.03
C VAL A 57 -2.07 6.43 0.69
N TYR A 58 -2.45 6.04 1.90
CA TYR A 58 -1.68 5.14 2.74
C TYR A 58 -2.55 3.99 3.24
N GLU A 59 -1.96 2.79 3.30
CA GLU A 59 -2.54 1.67 4.03
C GLU A 59 -2.35 1.88 5.53
N TYR A 60 -3.43 1.75 6.30
CA TYR A 60 -3.38 1.82 7.76
C TYR A 60 -3.77 0.50 8.45
N GLU A 61 -4.33 -0.46 7.71
CA GLU A 61 -4.69 -1.78 8.22
C GLU A 61 -4.80 -2.81 7.10
N THR A 62 -4.09 -3.93 7.20
CA THR A 62 -4.26 -5.10 6.31
C THR A 62 -5.37 -6.00 6.86
N ILE A 63 -6.40 -6.32 6.06
CA ILE A 63 -7.49 -7.21 6.47
C ILE A 63 -7.17 -8.67 6.10
N SER A 64 -6.77 -8.90 4.85
CA SER A 64 -6.36 -10.22 4.38
C SER A 64 -5.28 -10.08 3.32
N VAL A 65 -4.29 -10.96 3.39
CA VAL A 65 -3.33 -11.16 2.29
C VAL A 65 -3.91 -12.27 1.42
N GLY A 66 -4.01 -11.97 0.12
CA GLY A 66 -4.49 -12.92 -0.88
C GLY A 66 -3.58 -14.12 -0.94
#